data_AF-A0A519UJ27-F1
#
_entry.id   AF-A0A519UJ27-F1
#
_cell.length_a   1.000
_cell.length_b   1.000
_cell.length_c   1.000
_cell.angle_alpha   90.00
_cell.angle_beta   90.00
_cell.angle_gamma   90.00
#
_symmetry.space_group_name_H-M   'P 1'
#
loop_
_entity.id
_entity.type
_entity.pdbx_description
1 polymer ?
#
loop_
_entity_poly.entity_id
_entity_poly.type
_entity_poly.pdbx_seq_one_letter_code
_entity_poly.pdbx_strand_id
1 'polypeptide(L)'
;MAKQRLLFITTLLISSFFASISNAQTRPVTVPKPVATQQYRRVDTVKNTDFSLNGQYRFMLSRSKSSYGAKLINPARLDALWKSVNDTLRKERVELTKAKAKIAEQEKSISSLNGKVSGTEDTLNEANAKVDEISFLGISFTKSTYNILVWSIIGVLAIALFVVIARSTKSILEAKHRTQLYDEISAEYQAYKTKSNEQQRKLARELQDERNVIEEMKSRGR
;
A
#
# COMPACT_ATOMS: atom_id res chain seq x y z
N MET A 1 -24.59 22.15 50.77
CA MET A 1 -24.55 23.17 51.85
C MET A 1 -23.87 22.50 53.04
N ALA A 2 -22.64 22.80 53.46
CA ALA A 2 -22.30 23.99 54.23
C ALA A 2 -20.77 24.13 54.50
N LYS A 3 -19.88 23.72 53.58
CA LYS A 3 -18.41 23.83 53.78
C LYS A 3 -17.62 24.60 52.72
N GLN A 4 -18.31 25.24 51.76
CA GLN A 4 -17.68 26.03 50.68
C GLN A 4 -18.08 27.51 50.68
N ARG A 5 -18.68 27.99 51.78
CA ARG A 5 -19.07 29.40 51.99
C ARG A 5 -18.22 30.14 53.04
N LEU A 6 -17.24 29.46 53.64
CA LEU A 6 -16.42 30.00 54.74
C LEU A 6 -15.02 30.49 54.32
N LEU A 7 -14.60 30.27 53.07
CA LEU A 7 -13.30 30.72 52.55
C LEU A 7 -13.37 31.96 51.64
N PHE A 8 -14.55 32.53 51.44
CA PHE A 8 -14.74 33.77 50.65
C PHE A 8 -15.01 35.02 51.51
N ILE A 9 -15.05 34.89 52.84
CA ILE A 9 -15.35 35.99 53.77
C ILE A 9 -14.05 36.56 54.42
N THR A 10 -12.92 35.86 54.28
CA THR A 10 -11.64 36.28 54.88
C THR A 10 -10.74 37.13 53.97
N THR A 11 -11.15 37.42 52.74
CA THR A 11 -10.37 38.25 51.78
C THR A 11 -10.93 39.67 51.61
N LEU A 12 -12.01 40.03 52.31
CA LEU A 12 -12.71 41.32 52.16
C LEU A 12 -12.61 42.21 53.42
N LEU A 13 -11.55 42.04 54.23
CA LEU A 13 -11.35 42.78 55.48
C LEU A 13 -9.88 43.22 55.69
N ILE A 14 -9.16 43.55 54.61
CA ILE A 14 -7.81 44.16 54.65
C ILE A 14 -7.74 45.40 53.72
N SER A 15 -8.88 46.07 53.46
CA SER A 15 -8.94 47.28 52.63
C SER A 15 -9.58 48.46 53.36
N SER A 16 -9.28 48.63 54.65
CA SER A 16 -9.77 49.79 55.40
C SER A 16 -8.85 50.11 56.59
N PHE A 17 -7.62 50.55 56.31
CA PHE A 17 -6.88 51.37 57.25
C PHE A 17 -5.75 52.08 56.51
N PHE A 18 -5.96 53.33 56.11
CA PHE A 18 -4.98 54.43 56.16
C PHE A 18 -5.64 55.68 55.57
N ALA A 19 -6.42 56.35 56.41
CA ALA A 19 -6.80 57.74 56.22
C ALA A 19 -6.66 58.45 57.58
N SER A 20 -5.53 59.10 57.79
CA SER A 20 -5.48 60.31 58.61
C SER A 20 -4.37 61.22 58.14
N ILE A 21 -4.88 62.29 57.55
CA ILE A 21 -4.32 63.58 57.16
C ILE A 21 -3.40 64.17 58.23
N SER A 22 -2.29 64.77 57.79
CA SER A 22 -1.69 65.93 58.45
C SER A 22 -1.46 67.01 57.40
N ASN A 23 -2.07 68.16 57.63
CA ASN A 23 -1.93 69.36 56.83
C ASN A 23 -0.56 69.99 57.12
N ALA A 24 0.28 70.10 56.10
CA ALA A 24 1.38 71.06 56.09
C ALA A 24 1.21 71.94 54.85
N GLN A 25 0.78 73.17 55.12
CA GLN A 25 0.59 74.21 54.13
C GLN A 25 1.94 74.72 53.64
N THR A 26 2.37 74.26 52.46
CA THR A 26 3.45 74.89 51.71
C THR A 26 2.87 75.79 50.63
N ARG A 27 3.30 77.06 50.68
CA ARG A 27 2.91 78.20 49.84
C ARG A 27 2.90 77.85 48.33
N PRO A 28 2.05 78.48 47.51
CA PRO A 28 2.09 78.28 46.07
C PRO A 28 3.38 78.89 45.51
N VAL A 29 4.35 78.05 45.18
CA VAL A 29 5.42 78.46 44.26
C VAL A 29 4.84 78.29 42.86
N THR A 30 4.49 79.41 42.25
CA THR A 30 4.19 79.51 40.83
C THR A 30 5.44 79.05 40.06
N VAL A 31 5.50 77.77 39.67
CA VAL A 31 6.46 77.31 38.68
C VAL A 31 5.94 77.84 37.34
N PRO A 32 6.64 78.78 36.66
CA PRO A 32 6.24 79.16 35.32
C PRO A 32 6.26 77.90 34.45
N LYS A 33 5.11 77.63 33.80
CA LYS A 33 4.95 76.66 32.72
C LYS A 33 6.21 76.75 31.83
N PRO A 34 6.97 75.66 31.59
CA PRO A 34 8.17 75.76 30.80
C PRO A 34 7.79 76.34 29.44
N VAL A 35 8.28 77.56 29.19
CA VAL A 35 8.17 78.21 27.90
C VAL A 35 8.77 77.23 26.92
N ALA A 36 7.93 76.70 26.02
CA ALA A 36 8.39 75.91 24.91
C ALA A 36 9.45 76.75 24.20
N THR A 37 10.72 76.42 24.40
CA THR A 37 11.79 76.94 23.58
C THR A 37 11.49 76.37 22.21
N GLN A 38 10.87 77.18 21.36
CA GLN A 38 10.79 76.90 19.95
C GLN A 38 12.23 76.90 19.44
N GLN A 39 12.90 75.75 19.56
CA GLN A 39 14.02 75.45 18.71
C GLN A 39 13.43 75.50 17.30
N TYR A 40 13.74 76.58 16.59
CA TYR A 40 13.39 76.77 15.19
C TYR A 40 14.11 75.66 14.42
N ARG A 41 13.54 74.46 14.40
CA ARG A 41 13.97 73.35 13.56
C ARG A 41 13.68 73.83 12.15
N ARG A 42 14.68 74.47 11.53
CA ARG A 42 14.65 74.87 10.12
C ARG A 42 14.09 73.67 9.35
N VAL A 43 12.86 73.80 8.87
CA VAL A 43 12.22 72.79 8.04
C VAL A 43 13.05 72.75 6.76
N ASP A 44 13.76 71.64 6.55
CA ASP A 44 14.53 71.44 5.34
C ASP A 44 13.56 71.38 4.14
N THR A 45 13.51 72.43 3.33
CA THR A 45 12.59 72.54 2.18
C THR A 45 13.00 71.63 1.00
N VAL A 46 14.23 71.10 1.03
CA VAL A 46 14.79 70.29 -0.06
C VAL A 46 14.38 68.83 0.13
N LYS A 47 13.52 68.35 -0.78
CA LYS A 47 13.08 66.95 -0.83
C LYS A 47 14.10 66.09 -1.56
N ASN A 48 14.35 64.90 -1.02
CA ASN A 48 15.15 63.88 -1.70
C ASN A 48 14.34 63.30 -2.88
N THR A 49 14.98 63.12 -4.03
CA THR A 49 14.38 62.55 -5.25
C THR A 49 14.56 61.03 -5.35
N ASP A 50 15.50 60.45 -4.60
CA ASP A 50 15.75 59.00 -4.57
C ASP A 50 15.44 58.41 -3.17
N PHE A 51 14.34 57.66 -3.07
CA PHE A 51 13.87 57.06 -1.83
C PHE A 51 14.63 55.79 -1.42
N SER A 52 15.55 55.28 -2.23
CA SER A 52 16.38 54.13 -1.84
C SER A 52 17.25 54.47 -0.64
N LEU A 53 17.65 53.46 0.14
CA LEU A 53 18.51 53.68 1.30
C LEU A 53 19.86 54.30 0.91
N ASN A 54 20.42 53.87 -0.23
CA ASN A 54 21.63 54.45 -0.81
C ASN A 54 21.40 55.91 -1.25
N GLY A 55 20.27 56.19 -1.92
CA GLY A 55 19.86 57.53 -2.31
C GLY A 55 19.73 58.48 -1.12
N GLN A 56 19.04 58.05 -0.05
CA GLN A 56 18.91 58.79 1.21
C GLN A 56 20.27 59.06 1.86
N TYR A 57 21.17 58.06 1.87
CA TYR A 57 22.53 58.22 2.39
C TYR A 57 23.35 59.23 1.58
N ARG A 58 23.36 59.11 0.25
CA ARG A 58 24.09 60.03 -0.64
C ARG A 58 23.53 61.45 -0.58
N PHE A 59 22.21 61.60 -0.49
CA PHE A 59 21.54 62.88 -0.31
C PHE A 59 21.89 63.54 1.04
N MET A 60 21.95 62.76 2.11
CA MET A 60 22.41 63.25 3.42
C MET A 60 23.86 63.75 3.36
N LEU A 61 24.75 63.00 2.69
CA LEU A 61 26.16 63.35 2.52
C LEU A 61 26.42 64.54 1.59
N SER A 62 25.57 64.76 0.58
CA SER A 62 25.71 65.90 -0.33
C SER A 62 25.28 67.21 0.34
N ARG A 63 24.35 67.13 1.31
CA ARG A 63 23.83 68.29 2.04
C ARG A 63 24.56 68.59 3.35
N SER A 64 25.44 67.70 3.81
CA SER A 64 26.30 67.93 4.98
C SER A 64 27.41 68.95 4.67
N LYS A 65 27.73 69.83 5.62
CA LYS A 65 28.84 70.77 5.49
C LYS A 65 30.14 70.10 5.93
N SER A 66 31.23 70.23 5.17
CA SER A 66 32.55 69.78 5.62
C SER A 66 33.21 70.86 6.49
N SER A 67 33.78 70.48 7.64
CA SER A 67 34.57 71.36 8.51
C SER A 67 35.67 70.54 9.20
N TYR A 68 36.91 71.01 9.14
CA TYR A 68 38.07 70.36 9.80
C TYR A 68 38.21 68.86 9.50
N GLY A 69 37.95 68.45 8.25
CA GLY A 69 38.02 67.03 7.84
C GLY A 69 36.80 66.18 8.25
N ALA A 70 35.85 66.73 9.01
CA ALA A 70 34.61 66.05 9.40
C ALA A 70 33.40 66.58 8.63
N LYS A 71 32.40 65.72 8.38
CA LYS A 71 31.11 66.12 7.81
C LYS A 71 30.09 66.41 8.91
N LEU A 72 29.60 67.64 8.97
CA LEU A 72 28.50 68.06 9.83
C LEU A 72 27.17 67.69 9.17
N ILE A 73 26.50 66.71 9.75
CA ILE A 73 25.24 66.15 9.26
C ILE A 73 24.08 66.71 10.10
N ASN A 74 22.93 66.98 9.45
CA ASN A 74 21.72 67.37 10.17
C ASN A 74 21.18 66.15 10.97
N PRO A 75 21.02 66.25 12.31
CA PRO A 75 20.51 65.14 13.12
C PRO A 75 19.13 64.65 12.66
N ALA A 76 18.27 65.51 12.12
CA ALA A 76 16.95 65.11 11.62
C ALA A 76 17.03 64.20 10.37
N ARG A 77 18.02 64.42 9.49
CA ARG A 77 18.25 63.56 8.31
C ARG A 77 18.87 62.23 8.70
N LEU A 78 19.77 62.26 9.69
CA LEU A 78 20.37 61.04 10.23
C LEU A 78 19.33 60.14 10.89
N ASP A 79 18.43 60.71 11.70
CA ASP A 79 17.34 59.96 12.34
C ASP A 79 16.36 59.38 11.31
N ALA A 80 16.01 60.15 10.27
CA ALA A 80 15.17 59.66 9.17
C ALA A 80 15.81 58.49 8.40
N LEU A 81 17.11 58.58 8.08
CA LEU A 81 17.86 57.50 7.45
C LEU A 81 17.94 56.29 8.37
N TRP A 82 18.24 56.49 9.66
CA TRP A 82 18.32 55.41 10.63
C TRP A 82 16.99 54.66 10.76
N LYS A 83 15.87 55.39 10.75
CA LYS A 83 14.53 54.81 10.73
C LYS A 83 14.31 53.95 9.49
N SER A 84 14.71 54.39 8.30
CA SER A 84 14.54 53.62 7.06
C SER A 84 15.47 52.39 6.99
N VAL A 85 16.69 52.47 7.51
CA VAL A 85 17.58 51.31 7.70
C VAL A 85 16.91 50.27 8.60
N ASN A 86 16.42 50.71 9.75
CA ASN A 86 15.88 49.82 10.78
C ASN A 86 14.56 49.17 10.33
N ASP A 87 13.74 49.90 9.58
CA ASP A 87 12.54 49.37 8.94
C ASP A 87 12.85 48.31 7.89
N THR A 88 13.85 48.57 7.03
CA THR A 88 14.32 47.59 6.03
C THR A 88 14.85 46.33 6.71
N LEU A 89 15.70 46.48 7.73
CA LEU A 89 16.25 45.33 8.47
C LEU A 89 15.14 44.53 9.18
N ARG A 90 14.12 45.20 9.72
CA ARG A 90 12.96 44.55 10.32
C ARG A 90 12.16 43.79 9.27
N LYS A 91 11.90 44.39 8.11
CA LYS A 91 11.21 43.74 6.99
C LYS A 91 11.94 42.49 6.54
N GLU A 92 13.25 42.57 6.31
CA GLU A 92 14.08 41.42 5.92
C GLU A 92 14.04 40.31 6.98
N ARG A 93 14.15 40.65 8.27
CA ARG A 93 14.03 39.67 9.35
C ARG A 93 12.66 39.00 9.37
N VAL A 94 11.57 39.76 9.18
CA VAL A 94 10.21 39.23 9.14
C VAL A 94 10.04 38.29 7.94
N GLU A 95 10.48 38.69 6.75
CA GLU A 95 10.41 37.84 5.55
C GLU A 95 11.26 36.58 5.69
N LEU A 96 12.43 36.66 6.31
CA LEU A 96 13.27 35.50 6.61
C LEU A 96 12.56 34.55 7.60
N THR A 97 11.92 35.07 8.65
CA THR A 97 11.14 34.23 9.57
C THR A 97 9.94 33.57 8.89
N LYS A 98 9.23 34.28 8.01
CA LYS A 98 8.12 33.71 7.21
C LYS A 98 8.61 32.63 6.26
N ALA A 99 9.73 32.87 5.56
CA ALA A 99 10.32 31.89 4.66
C ALA A 99 10.74 30.62 5.41
N LYS A 100 11.39 30.76 6.57
CA LYS A 100 11.73 29.62 7.44
C LYS A 100 10.49 28.87 7.93
N ALA A 101 9.44 29.58 8.33
CA ALA A 101 8.18 28.96 8.74
C ALA A 101 7.53 28.17 7.59
N LYS A 102 7.52 28.74 6.37
CA LYS A 102 7.01 28.07 5.17
C LYS A 102 7.84 26.84 4.81
N ILE A 103 9.16 26.90 4.92
CA ILE A 103 10.05 25.75 4.70
C ILE A 103 9.73 24.64 5.71
N ALA A 104 9.59 24.97 7.00
CA ALA A 104 9.24 23.99 8.02
C ALA A 104 7.84 23.35 7.78
N GLU A 105 6.87 24.13 7.30
CA GLU A 105 5.54 23.63 6.93
C GLU A 105 5.60 22.72 5.70
N GLN A 106 6.40 23.08 4.70
CA GLN A 106 6.63 22.25 3.51
C GLN A 106 7.36 20.95 3.88
N GLU A 107 8.37 20.99 4.73
CA GLU A 107 9.10 19.81 5.21
C GLU A 107 8.17 18.87 5.99
N LYS A 108 7.32 19.41 6.86
CA LYS A 108 6.27 18.64 7.56
C LYS A 108 5.28 18.01 6.58
N SER A 109 4.88 18.75 5.54
CA SER A 109 3.97 18.25 4.51
C SER A 109 4.62 17.15 3.68
N ILE A 110 5.90 17.29 3.31
CA ILE A 110 6.68 16.29 2.59
C ILE A 110 6.84 15.03 3.44
N SER A 111 7.18 15.17 4.73
CA SER A 111 7.27 14.04 5.66
C SER A 111 5.94 13.32 5.81
N SER A 112 4.83 14.07 5.92
CA SER A 112 3.48 13.50 5.94
C SER A 112 3.11 12.80 4.64
N LEU A 113 3.45 13.39 3.49
CA LEU A 113 3.20 12.78 2.17
C LEU A 113 4.02 11.50 2.00
N ASN A 114 5.30 11.52 2.32
CA ASN A 114 6.16 10.33 2.29
C ASN A 114 5.69 9.25 3.26
N GLY A 115 5.21 9.64 4.45
CA GLY A 115 4.58 8.71 5.40
C GLY A 115 3.31 8.08 4.85
N LYS A 116 2.49 8.85 4.13
CA LYS A 116 1.30 8.31 3.44
C LYS A 116 1.66 7.42 2.26
N VAL A 117 2.68 7.77 1.48
CA VAL A 117 3.13 6.97 0.32
C VAL A 117 3.68 5.63 0.80
N SER A 118 4.60 5.62 1.77
CA SER A 118 5.12 4.39 2.37
C SER A 118 4.02 3.54 3.00
N GLY A 119 3.13 4.13 3.80
CA GLY A 119 1.98 3.41 4.36
C GLY A 119 1.04 2.86 3.28
N THR A 120 0.86 3.56 2.16
CA THR A 120 0.05 3.07 1.04
C THR A 120 0.73 1.89 0.34
N GLU A 121 2.03 1.98 0.08
CA GLU A 121 2.81 0.88 -0.51
C GLU A 121 2.78 -0.38 0.37
N ASP A 122 2.93 -0.23 1.68
CA ASP A 122 2.83 -1.33 2.64
C ASP A 122 1.43 -1.98 2.61
N THR A 123 0.36 -1.17 2.60
CA THR A 123 -1.01 -1.71 2.49
C THR A 123 -1.28 -2.38 1.15
N LEU A 124 -0.65 -1.91 0.07
CA LEU A 124 -0.80 -2.50 -1.27
C LEU A 124 -0.06 -3.84 -1.34
N ASN A 125 1.11 -3.94 -0.72
CA ASN A 125 1.86 -5.19 -0.59
C ASN A 125 1.13 -6.20 0.30
N GLU A 126 0.58 -5.76 1.43
CA GLU A 126 -0.20 -6.62 2.32
C GLU A 126 -1.53 -7.07 1.69
N ALA A 127 -2.20 -6.17 0.95
CA ALA A 127 -3.42 -6.49 0.21
C ALA A 127 -3.13 -7.47 -0.94
N ASN A 128 -2.05 -7.28 -1.69
CA ASN A 128 -1.63 -8.24 -2.72
C ASN A 128 -1.29 -9.61 -2.11
N ALA A 129 -0.58 -9.65 -0.98
CA ALA A 129 -0.29 -10.90 -0.28
C ALA A 129 -1.57 -11.63 0.18
N LYS A 130 -2.56 -10.88 0.70
CA LYS A 130 -3.87 -11.43 1.10
C LYS A 130 -4.74 -11.87 -0.08
N VAL A 131 -4.70 -11.16 -1.20
CA VAL A 131 -5.44 -11.53 -2.43
C VAL A 131 -4.80 -12.74 -3.12
N ASP A 132 -3.48 -12.86 -3.02
CA ASP A 132 -2.77 -14.03 -3.54
C ASP A 132 -2.94 -15.27 -2.66
N GLU A 133 -3.38 -15.14 -1.41
CA GLU A 133 -3.76 -16.27 -0.56
C GLU A 133 -5.16 -16.79 -0.88
N ILE A 134 -5.23 -18.02 -1.39
CA ILE A 134 -6.45 -18.83 -1.41
C ILE A 134 -6.34 -19.82 -0.24
N SER A 135 -7.27 -19.72 0.71
CA SER A 135 -7.35 -20.66 1.83
C SER A 135 -7.99 -21.98 1.38
N PHE A 136 -7.26 -23.09 1.49
CA PHE A 136 -7.77 -24.44 1.24
C PHE A 136 -7.48 -25.32 2.46
N LEU A 137 -8.53 -25.83 3.12
CA LEU A 137 -8.45 -26.64 4.35
C LEU A 137 -7.70 -25.96 5.52
N GLY A 138 -7.79 -24.64 5.64
CA GLY A 138 -7.17 -23.87 6.72
C GLY A 138 -5.68 -23.55 6.51
N ILE A 139 -5.10 -23.98 5.39
CA ILE A 139 -3.75 -23.58 4.96
C ILE A 139 -3.92 -22.62 3.78
N SER A 140 -3.21 -21.51 3.83
CA SER A 140 -3.20 -20.54 2.75
C SER A 140 -2.17 -20.91 1.69
N PHE A 141 -2.57 -20.87 0.43
CA PHE A 141 -1.68 -21.11 -0.71
C PHE A 141 -1.69 -19.91 -1.64
N THR A 142 -0.54 -19.61 -2.27
CA THR A 142 -0.52 -18.59 -3.34
C THR A 142 -1.40 -19.05 -4.51
N LYS A 143 -2.00 -18.11 -5.25
CA LYS A 143 -2.82 -18.40 -6.44
C LYS A 143 -2.11 -19.29 -7.46
N SER A 144 -0.79 -19.12 -7.62
CA SER A 144 0.04 -19.96 -8.49
C SER A 144 0.15 -21.39 -7.95
N THR A 145 0.50 -21.54 -6.66
CA THR A 145 0.61 -22.85 -6.01
C THR A 145 -0.72 -23.61 -6.03
N TYR A 146 -1.84 -22.94 -5.79
CA TYR A 146 -3.17 -23.55 -5.86
C TYR A 146 -3.46 -24.11 -7.25
N ASN A 147 -3.26 -23.32 -8.31
CA ASN A 147 -3.49 -23.77 -9.68
C ASN A 147 -2.60 -24.97 -10.03
N ILE A 148 -1.32 -24.93 -9.68
CA ILE A 148 -0.38 -26.05 -9.91
C ILE A 148 -0.85 -27.29 -9.16
N LEU A 149 -1.24 -27.16 -7.89
CA LEU A 149 -1.69 -28.29 -7.07
C LEU A 149 -2.98 -28.92 -7.61
N VAL A 150 -3.97 -28.11 -7.99
CA VAL A 150 -5.23 -28.60 -8.58
C VAL A 150 -4.96 -29.31 -9.90
N TRP A 151 -4.20 -28.70 -10.82
CA TRP A 151 -3.87 -29.32 -12.10
C TRP A 151 -3.00 -30.57 -11.94
N SER A 152 -2.13 -30.61 -10.93
CA SER A 152 -1.35 -31.80 -10.59
C SER A 152 -2.26 -32.96 -10.17
N ILE A 153 -3.25 -32.71 -9.30
CA ILE A 153 -4.22 -33.73 -8.87
C ILE A 153 -5.04 -34.21 -10.07
N ILE A 154 -5.53 -33.29 -10.90
CA ILE A 154 -6.27 -33.63 -12.13
C ILE A 154 -5.40 -34.49 -13.06
N GLY A 155 -4.13 -34.12 -13.25
CA GLY A 155 -3.18 -34.85 -14.09
C GLY A 155 -2.92 -36.27 -13.59
N VAL A 156 -2.70 -36.45 -12.28
CA VAL A 156 -2.52 -37.78 -11.68
C VAL A 156 -3.77 -38.64 -11.85
N LEU A 157 -4.95 -38.09 -11.60
CA LEU A 157 -6.22 -38.80 -11.79
C LEU A 157 -6.45 -39.18 -13.26
N ALA A 158 -6.12 -38.29 -14.19
CA ALA A 158 -6.21 -38.56 -15.62
C ALA A 158 -5.27 -39.71 -16.05
N ILE A 159 -4.03 -39.72 -15.56
CA ILE A 159 -3.07 -40.80 -15.81
C ILE A 159 -3.59 -42.12 -15.21
N ALA A 160 -4.07 -42.11 -13.96
CA ALA A 160 -4.61 -43.30 -13.32
C ALA A 160 -5.79 -43.88 -14.12
N LEU A 161 -6.72 -43.02 -14.55
CA LEU A 161 -7.87 -43.43 -15.37
C LEU A 161 -7.44 -43.97 -16.73
N PHE A 162 -6.45 -43.35 -17.37
CA PHE A 162 -5.87 -43.84 -18.62
C PHE A 162 -5.27 -45.24 -18.45
N VAL A 163 -4.52 -45.49 -17.37
CA VAL A 163 -3.95 -46.81 -17.06
C VAL A 163 -5.05 -47.86 -16.87
N VAL A 164 -6.13 -47.52 -16.16
CA VAL A 164 -7.26 -48.43 -15.95
C VAL A 164 -7.95 -48.78 -17.27
N ILE A 165 -8.23 -47.80 -18.13
CA ILE A 165 -8.84 -48.02 -19.44
C ILE A 165 -7.93 -48.83 -20.36
N ALA A 166 -6.63 -48.53 -20.39
CA ALA A 166 -5.68 -49.27 -21.20
C ALA A 166 -5.57 -50.74 -20.73
N ARG A 167 -5.56 -50.98 -19.41
CA ARG A 167 -5.51 -52.33 -18.84
C ARG A 167 -6.81 -53.09 -19.12
N SER A 168 -7.97 -52.46 -18.95
CA SER A 168 -9.26 -53.10 -19.17
C SER A 168 -9.43 -53.51 -20.64
N THR A 169 -9.07 -52.63 -21.58
CA THR A 169 -9.15 -52.92 -23.02
C THR A 169 -8.27 -54.11 -23.42
N LYS A 170 -7.03 -54.18 -22.89
CA LYS A 170 -6.14 -55.34 -23.11
C LYS A 170 -6.74 -56.63 -22.55
N SER A 171 -7.29 -56.58 -21.33
CA SER A 171 -7.90 -57.76 -20.71
C SER A 171 -9.14 -58.26 -21.46
N ILE A 172 -9.96 -57.35 -22.01
CA ILE A 172 -11.14 -57.71 -22.80
C ILE A 172 -10.73 -58.36 -24.12
N LEU A 173 -9.69 -57.83 -24.78
CA LEU A 173 -9.18 -58.40 -26.03
C LEU A 173 -8.63 -59.83 -25.82
N GLU A 174 -7.83 -60.02 -24.76
CA GLU A 174 -7.29 -61.35 -24.45
C GLU A 174 -8.37 -62.35 -24.05
N ALA A 175 -9.35 -61.92 -23.25
CA ALA A 175 -10.49 -62.76 -22.91
C ALA A 175 -11.27 -63.19 -24.15
N LYS A 176 -11.56 -62.25 -25.07
CA LYS A 176 -12.24 -62.54 -26.33
C LYS A 176 -11.46 -63.55 -27.18
N HIS A 177 -10.14 -63.37 -27.30
CA HIS A 177 -9.29 -64.29 -28.04
C HIS A 177 -9.31 -65.71 -27.44
N ARG A 178 -9.27 -65.82 -26.11
CA ARG A 178 -9.37 -67.12 -25.44
C ARG A 178 -10.73 -67.77 -25.67
N THR A 179 -11.83 -67.02 -25.54
CA THR A 179 -13.18 -67.54 -25.83
C THR A 179 -13.28 -68.05 -27.27
N GLN A 180 -12.79 -67.29 -28.25
CA GLN A 180 -12.79 -67.71 -29.65
C GLN A 180 -11.99 -69.00 -29.87
N LEU A 181 -10.80 -69.12 -29.26
CA LEU A 181 -9.98 -70.32 -29.34
C LEU A 181 -10.69 -71.55 -28.73
N TYR A 182 -11.37 -71.36 -27.59
CA TYR A 182 -12.17 -72.42 -26.97
C TYR A 182 -13.34 -72.84 -27.85
N ASP A 183 -14.04 -71.88 -28.47
CA ASP A 183 -15.15 -72.16 -29.39
C ASP A 183 -14.67 -72.92 -30.62
N GLU A 184 -13.51 -72.55 -31.18
CA GLU A 184 -12.90 -73.24 -32.32
C GLU A 184 -12.50 -74.69 -31.97
N ILE A 185 -11.79 -74.89 -30.86
CA ILE A 185 -11.41 -76.24 -30.38
C ILE A 185 -12.65 -77.09 -30.07
N SER A 186 -13.68 -76.49 -29.46
CA SER A 186 -14.94 -77.17 -29.17
C SER A 186 -15.64 -77.61 -30.45
N ALA A 187 -15.69 -76.73 -31.46
CA ALA A 187 -16.27 -77.03 -32.76
C ALA A 187 -15.50 -78.15 -33.48
N GLU A 188 -14.17 -78.10 -33.49
CA GLU A 188 -13.32 -79.17 -34.04
C GLU A 188 -13.52 -80.50 -33.33
N TYR A 189 -13.62 -80.49 -32.00
CA TYR A 189 -13.85 -81.70 -31.21
C TYR A 189 -15.22 -82.33 -31.52
N GLN A 190 -16.27 -81.51 -31.64
CA GLN A 190 -17.59 -82.00 -32.03
C GLN A 190 -17.56 -82.57 -33.46
N ALA A 191 -16.90 -81.88 -34.39
CA ALA A 191 -16.73 -82.36 -35.77
C ALA A 191 -15.94 -83.67 -35.84
N TYR A 192 -14.91 -83.84 -35.00
CA TYR A 192 -14.17 -85.09 -34.90
C TYR A 192 -15.05 -86.22 -34.36
N LYS A 193 -15.86 -85.94 -33.33
CA LYS A 193 -16.78 -86.92 -32.73
C LYS A 193 -17.85 -87.38 -33.73
N THR A 194 -18.43 -86.47 -34.50
CA THR A 194 -19.40 -86.82 -35.55
C THR A 194 -18.74 -87.65 -36.65
N LYS A 195 -17.57 -87.21 -37.14
CA LYS A 195 -16.80 -87.94 -38.16
C LYS A 195 -16.38 -89.34 -37.71
N SER A 196 -15.93 -89.49 -36.46
CA SER A 196 -15.57 -90.79 -35.89
C SER A 196 -16.79 -91.72 -35.80
N ASN A 197 -17.93 -91.20 -35.34
CA ASN A 197 -19.18 -91.96 -35.31
C ASN A 197 -19.65 -92.37 -36.71
N GLU A 198 -19.52 -91.49 -37.70
CA GLU A 198 -19.83 -91.81 -39.09
C GLU A 198 -18.93 -92.92 -39.65
N GLN A 199 -17.63 -92.87 -39.35
CA GLN A 199 -16.68 -93.92 -39.73
C GLN A 199 -17.01 -95.26 -39.07
N GLN A 200 -17.32 -95.27 -37.76
CA GLN A 200 -17.75 -96.48 -37.06
C GLN A 200 -19.05 -97.04 -37.65
N ARG A 201 -20.03 -96.17 -37.94
CA ARG A 201 -21.28 -96.57 -38.59
C ARG A 201 -21.04 -97.14 -39.99
N LYS A 202 -20.13 -96.54 -40.76
CA LYS A 202 -19.76 -97.03 -42.09
C LYS A 202 -19.09 -98.40 -42.01
N LEU A 203 -18.10 -98.56 -41.12
CA LEU A 203 -17.42 -99.84 -40.89
C LEU A 203 -18.40 -100.93 -40.42
N ALA A 204 -19.36 -100.59 -39.56
CA ALA A 204 -20.38 -101.53 -39.11
C ALA A 204 -21.30 -101.97 -40.27
N ARG A 205 -21.64 -101.07 -41.19
CA ARG A 205 -22.40 -101.40 -42.41
C ARG A 205 -21.59 -102.30 -43.34
N GLU A 206 -20.33 -101.95 -43.59
CA GLU A 206 -19.41 -102.76 -44.42
C GLU A 206 -19.24 -104.18 -43.83
N LEU A 207 -19.03 -104.31 -42.51
CA LEU A 207 -18.96 -105.62 -41.83
C LEU A 207 -20.26 -106.42 -41.94
N GLN A 208 -21.41 -105.75 -41.92
CA GLN A 208 -22.70 -106.41 -42.08
C GLN A 208 -22.90 -106.87 -43.53
N ASP A 209 -22.51 -106.05 -44.51
CA ASP A 209 -22.56 -106.40 -45.93
C ASP A 209 -21.62 -107.57 -46.24
N GLU A 210 -20.39 -107.57 -45.71
CA GLU A 210 -19.46 -108.71 -45.81
C GLU A 210 -20.06 -110.00 -45.21
N ARG A 211 -20.72 -109.91 -44.05
CA ARG A 211 -21.42 -111.07 -43.45
C ARG A 211 -22.55 -111.58 -44.33
N ASN A 212 -23.40 -110.67 -44.83
CA ASN A 212 -24.51 -111.02 -45.71
C ASN A 212 -24.01 -111.71 -46.99
N VAL A 213 -22.92 -111.20 -47.58
CA VAL A 213 -22.29 -111.76 -48.77
C VAL A 213 -21.71 -113.16 -48.50
N ILE A 214 -21.04 -113.38 -47.35
CA ILE A 214 -20.53 -114.71 -46.97
C ILE A 214 -21.68 -115.71 -46.77
N GLU A 215 -22.78 -115.29 -46.12
CA GLU A 215 -23.95 -116.13 -45.91
C GLU A 215 -24.62 -116.53 -47.24
N GLU A 216 -24.72 -115.60 -48.18
CA GLU A 216 -25.21 -115.86 -49.54
C GLU A 216 -24.29 -116.82 -50.32
N MET A 217 -22.96 -116.65 -50.21
CA MET A 217 -22.02 -117.59 -50.83
C MET A 217 -22.11 -119.00 -50.22
N LYS A 218 -22.32 -119.10 -48.90
CA LYS A 218 -22.49 -120.39 -48.20
C LYS A 218 -23.81 -121.08 -48.54
N SER A 219 -24.89 -120.32 -48.79
CA SER A 219 -26.19 -120.88 -49.15
C SER A 219 -26.27 -121.35 -50.60
N ARG A 220 -25.51 -120.74 -51.53
CA ARG A 220 -25.37 -121.20 -52.93
C ARG A 220 -24.49 -122.44 -53.11
N GLY A 221 -23.66 -122.76 -52.11
CA GLY A 221 -22.72 -123.89 -52.15
C GLY A 221 -23.25 -125.21 -51.58
N ARG A 222 -24.57 -125.33 -51.34
CA ARG A 222 -25.24 -126.56 -50.90
C ARG A 222 -26.32 -126.98 -51.88
#